data_AF-A0A176S388-F1
#
_entry.id   AF-A0A176S388-F1
#
_cell.length_a   1.000
_cell.length_b   1.000
_cell.length_c   1.000
_cell.angle_alpha   90.00
_cell.angle_beta   90.00
_cell.angle_gamma   90.00
#
_symmetry.space_group_name_H-M   'P 1'
#
loop_
_entity.id
_entity.type
_entity.pdbx_description
1 polymer ?
#
loop_
_entity_poly.entity_id
_entity_poly.type
_entity_poly.pdbx_seq_one_letter_code
_entity_poly.pdbx_strand_id
1 'polypeptide(L)'
;FKEIEAGALGKVAELSKRYGAQHPTMIAAKAELKAAQDNTIKQINQVIDSFSKEYQVANANVAALQKRMKQLEKQVQDITQKEYQLRVLQRDVETNRQLYDMFLARFKETDVSQTQQSSVGRVVDPAVVPIYPTKPRKKLLIALALMVGFVLSVMLAFLLDYLDNTLKGGEDVEQKLGLPLLGILPKVKVSKKEKFKLAHLLLREGKSQFAEAIRTIRTGIMLSKVDNPHKVLLVTSSVPYEGKTTFAINQAFALGQMNKVLLIDADMRHPTVGRAFGLTQESPGLSELITGTKEMSDCIHTMEEAAIDLIPSGAALPPNPLELLASQHFKDILTKLEQSYEYIVIDSTP
;
A
#
# COMPACT_ATOMS: atom_id res chain seq x y z
N PHE A 1 49.61 104.29 14.25
CA PHE A 1 48.36 104.99 13.85
C PHE A 1 47.59 105.50 15.07
N LYS A 2 47.16 104.62 15.98
CA LYS A 2 46.47 105.02 17.22
C LYS A 2 47.27 106.03 18.08
N GLU A 3 48.60 105.96 18.09
CA GLU A 3 49.44 106.94 18.80
C GLU A 3 49.39 108.36 18.18
N ILE A 4 49.27 108.47 16.85
CA ILE A 4 49.18 109.76 16.16
C ILE A 4 47.79 110.38 16.38
N GLU A 5 46.73 109.56 16.30
CA GLU A 5 45.37 109.98 16.63
C GLU A 5 45.26 110.39 18.12
N ALA A 6 45.80 109.59 19.04
CA ALA A 6 45.82 109.89 20.47
C ALA A 6 46.63 111.17 20.78
N GLY A 7 47.74 111.40 20.08
CA GLY A 7 48.53 112.63 20.19
C GLY A 7 47.79 113.87 19.67
N ALA A 8 47.10 113.76 18.53
CA ALA A 8 46.27 114.84 17.99
C ALA A 8 45.05 115.13 18.90
N LEU A 9 44.46 114.08 19.49
CA LEU A 9 43.36 114.19 20.45
C LEU A 9 43.84 114.83 21.76
N GLY A 10 45.04 114.48 22.21
CA GLY A 10 45.73 115.12 23.35
C GLY A 10 45.98 116.60 23.12
N LYS A 11 46.50 117.00 21.94
CA LYS A 11 46.67 118.42 21.55
C LYS A 11 45.34 119.17 21.55
N VAL A 12 44.27 118.56 21.02
CA VAL A 12 42.93 119.15 21.03
C VAL A 12 42.40 119.34 22.46
N ALA A 13 42.64 118.36 23.34
CA ALA A 13 42.21 118.38 24.75
C ALA A 13 43.02 119.37 25.62
N GLU A 14 44.28 119.63 25.28
CA GLU A 14 45.11 120.61 25.96
C GLU A 14 44.79 122.05 25.51
N LEU A 15 44.63 122.25 24.20
CA LEU A 15 44.29 123.56 23.62
C LEU A 15 42.87 124.01 23.99
N SER A 16 41.93 123.09 24.19
CA SER A 16 40.56 123.41 24.61
C SER A 16 40.47 124.00 26.03
N LYS A 17 41.49 123.79 26.88
CA LYS A 17 41.57 124.38 28.23
C LYS A 17 42.01 125.85 28.22
N ARG A 18 42.67 126.31 27.15
CA ARG A 18 43.20 127.68 27.04
C ARG A 18 42.51 128.55 25.99
N TYR A 19 42.02 127.96 24.91
CA TYR A 19 41.49 128.70 23.76
C TYR A 19 40.03 128.33 23.46
N GLY A 20 39.22 129.32 23.08
CA GLY A 20 37.82 129.13 22.69
C GLY A 20 37.67 128.40 21.34
N ALA A 21 36.49 127.84 21.09
CA ALA A 21 36.24 126.91 19.97
C ALA A 21 36.49 127.48 18.56
N GLN A 22 36.48 128.81 18.39
CA GLN A 22 36.70 129.50 17.11
C GLN A 22 38.12 130.07 16.96
N HIS A 23 39.00 129.87 17.93
CA HIS A 23 40.37 130.35 17.86
C HIS A 23 41.13 129.61 16.73
N PRO A 24 41.91 130.30 15.88
CA PRO A 24 42.54 129.69 14.70
C PRO A 24 43.38 128.45 15.01
N THR A 25 44.09 128.46 16.15
CA THR A 25 44.89 127.32 16.61
C THR A 25 44.06 126.11 17.01
N MET A 26 42.81 126.30 17.46
CA MET A 26 41.87 125.24 17.81
C MET A 26 41.22 124.62 16.56
N ILE A 27 40.93 125.44 15.54
CA ILE A 27 40.42 124.94 14.25
C ILE A 27 41.50 124.10 13.56
N ALA A 28 42.76 124.56 13.57
CA ALA A 28 43.89 123.80 13.03
C ALA A 28 44.07 122.46 13.76
N ALA A 29 44.02 122.44 15.09
CA ALA A 29 44.15 121.20 15.87
C ALA A 29 42.96 120.23 15.65
N LYS A 30 41.72 120.73 15.51
CA LYS A 30 40.55 119.90 15.16
C LYS A 30 40.65 119.34 13.73
N ALA A 31 41.16 120.13 12.79
CA ALA A 31 41.42 119.66 11.42
C ALA A 31 42.52 118.60 11.39
N GLU A 32 43.58 118.76 12.18
CA GLU A 32 44.66 117.78 12.36
C GLU A 32 44.11 116.46 12.96
N LEU A 33 43.23 116.54 13.96
CA LEU A 33 42.55 115.36 14.52
C LEU A 33 41.65 114.67 13.50
N LYS A 34 40.82 115.42 12.75
CA LYS A 34 39.94 114.84 11.72
C LYS A 34 40.77 114.18 10.60
N ALA A 35 41.85 114.81 10.16
CA ALA A 35 42.77 114.22 9.20
C ALA A 35 43.46 112.95 9.73
N ALA A 36 43.80 112.90 11.03
CA ALA A 36 44.36 111.71 11.67
C ALA A 36 43.33 110.57 11.78
N GLN A 37 42.06 110.88 12.05
CA GLN A 37 40.95 109.92 12.06
C GLN A 37 40.65 109.37 10.66
N ASP A 38 40.53 110.25 9.66
CA ASP A 38 40.30 109.86 8.26
C ASP A 38 41.45 108.99 7.73
N ASN A 39 42.70 109.31 8.09
CA ASN A 39 43.86 108.47 7.77
C ASN A 39 43.80 107.11 8.48
N THR A 40 43.37 107.04 9.74
CA THR A 40 43.24 105.77 10.47
C THR A 40 42.16 104.88 9.86
N ILE A 41 40.99 105.44 9.50
CA ILE A 41 39.93 104.72 8.79
C ILE A 41 40.43 104.22 7.43
N LYS A 42 41.16 105.05 6.68
CA LYS A 42 41.75 104.67 5.39
C LYS A 42 42.73 103.49 5.53
N GLN A 43 43.59 103.51 6.56
CA GLN A 43 44.53 102.42 6.84
C GLN A 43 43.82 101.14 7.28
N ILE A 44 42.79 101.25 8.12
CA ILE A 44 41.96 100.09 8.51
C ILE A 44 41.32 99.46 7.28
N ASN A 45 40.72 100.26 6.39
CA ASN A 45 40.13 99.75 5.16
C ASN A 45 41.18 99.12 4.23
N GLN A 46 42.40 99.68 4.15
CA GLN A 46 43.50 99.06 3.40
C GLN A 46 43.92 97.69 3.96
N VAL A 47 43.92 97.53 5.29
CA VAL A 47 44.22 96.24 5.95
C VAL A 47 43.08 95.24 5.76
N ILE A 48 41.82 95.68 5.86
CA ILE A 48 40.66 94.82 5.58
C ILE A 48 40.69 94.36 4.12
N ASP A 49 40.99 95.27 3.18
CA ASP A 49 41.15 94.93 1.77
C ASP A 49 42.31 93.96 1.53
N SER A 50 43.44 94.12 2.24
CA SER A 50 44.56 93.18 2.12
C SER A 50 44.21 91.79 2.65
N PHE A 51 43.54 91.68 3.80
CA PHE A 51 43.06 90.40 4.33
C PHE A 51 41.99 89.77 3.42
N SER A 52 41.08 90.57 2.85
CA SER A 52 40.10 90.08 1.87
C SER A 52 40.78 89.54 0.62
N LYS A 53 41.81 90.23 0.10
CA LYS A 53 42.62 89.76 -1.04
C LYS A 53 43.39 88.48 -0.71
N GLU A 54 44.05 88.42 0.45
CA GLU A 54 44.75 87.22 0.90
C GLU A 54 43.80 86.02 1.05
N TYR A 55 42.62 86.24 1.64
CA TYR A 55 41.59 85.22 1.78
C TYR A 55 41.09 84.73 0.40
N GLN A 56 40.85 85.64 -0.55
CA GLN A 56 40.47 85.27 -1.92
C GLN A 56 41.55 84.46 -2.63
N VAL A 57 42.83 84.84 -2.48
CA VAL A 57 43.97 84.08 -3.03
C VAL A 57 44.08 82.70 -2.37
N ALA A 58 43.95 82.62 -1.04
CA ALA A 58 43.98 81.36 -0.31
C ALA A 58 42.83 80.43 -0.74
N ASN A 59 41.61 80.94 -0.89
CA ASN A 59 40.47 80.17 -1.38
C ASN A 59 40.66 79.72 -2.84
N ALA A 60 41.20 80.59 -3.70
CA ALA A 60 41.56 80.21 -5.06
C ALA A 60 42.61 79.09 -5.10
N ASN A 61 43.60 79.13 -4.20
CA ASN A 61 44.60 78.09 -4.06
C ASN A 61 43.99 76.76 -3.58
N VAL A 62 43.08 76.79 -2.59
CA VAL A 62 42.36 75.59 -2.12
C VAL A 62 41.53 75.00 -3.26
N ALA A 63 40.79 75.82 -4.01
CA ALA A 63 40.01 75.36 -5.16
C ALA A 63 40.89 74.76 -6.27
N ALA A 64 42.05 75.38 -6.55
CA ALA A 64 43.01 74.86 -7.52
C ALA A 64 43.62 73.52 -7.08
N LEU A 65 43.97 73.38 -5.79
CA LEU A 65 44.48 72.13 -5.22
C LEU A 65 43.43 71.03 -5.23
N GLN A 66 42.17 71.34 -4.88
CA GLN A 66 41.06 70.38 -4.96
C GLN A 66 40.82 69.93 -6.41
N LYS A 67 40.90 70.84 -7.38
CA LYS A 67 40.79 70.50 -8.80
C LYS A 67 41.92 69.59 -9.25
N ARG A 68 43.16 69.87 -8.80
CA ARG A 68 44.35 69.05 -9.11
C ARG A 68 44.27 67.66 -8.46
N MET A 69 43.75 67.58 -7.24
CA MET A 69 43.50 66.31 -6.54
C MET A 69 42.50 65.45 -7.31
N LYS A 70 41.36 66.03 -7.72
CA LYS A 70 40.37 65.31 -8.56
C LYS A 70 40.94 64.87 -9.90
N GLN A 71 41.81 65.66 -10.51
CA GLN A 71 42.51 65.27 -11.74
C GLN A 71 43.46 64.10 -11.52
N LEU A 72 44.22 64.11 -10.42
CA LEU A 72 45.12 63.01 -10.05
C LEU A 72 44.34 61.74 -9.71
N GLU A 73 43.23 61.83 -8.97
CA GLU A 73 42.35 60.69 -8.70
C GLU A 73 41.84 60.05 -10.00
N LYS A 74 41.43 60.87 -10.97
CA LYS A 74 40.99 60.38 -12.28
C LYS A 74 42.12 59.72 -13.07
N GLN A 75 43.34 60.26 -13.01
CA GLN A 75 44.51 59.65 -13.65
C GLN A 75 44.87 58.30 -13.01
N VAL A 76 44.81 58.21 -11.68
CA VAL A 76 45.04 56.94 -10.96
C VAL A 76 44.00 55.90 -11.37
N GLN A 77 42.73 56.27 -11.46
CA GLN A 77 41.67 55.35 -11.92
C GLN A 77 41.91 54.86 -13.36
N ASP A 78 42.31 55.73 -14.29
CA ASP A 78 42.64 55.35 -15.67
C ASP A 78 43.84 54.40 -15.73
N ILE A 79 44.87 54.65 -14.92
CA ILE A 79 46.04 53.76 -14.81
C ILE A 79 45.63 52.39 -14.26
N THR A 80 44.85 52.35 -13.18
CA THR A 80 44.36 51.08 -12.61
C THR A 80 43.52 50.29 -13.61
N GLN A 81 42.69 50.97 -14.42
CA GLN A 81 41.91 50.30 -15.47
C GLN A 81 42.81 49.72 -16.57
N LYS A 82 43.85 50.46 -16.99
CA LYS A 82 44.84 49.99 -17.96
C LYS A 82 45.69 48.83 -17.43
N GLU A 83 46.09 48.86 -16.16
CA GLU A 83 46.80 47.74 -15.51
C GLU A 83 45.95 46.47 -15.47
N TYR A 84 44.64 46.61 -15.19
CA TYR A 84 43.72 45.49 -15.24
C TYR A 84 43.63 44.90 -16.65
N GLN A 85 43.44 45.75 -17.67
CA GLN A 85 43.42 45.30 -19.07
C GLN A 85 44.73 44.62 -19.48
N LEU A 86 45.88 45.19 -19.09
CA LEU A 86 47.19 44.60 -19.37
C LEU A 86 47.31 43.19 -18.74
N ARG A 87 46.84 43.01 -17.50
CA ARG A 87 46.87 41.72 -16.83
C ARG A 87 46.00 40.67 -17.52
N VAL A 88 44.83 41.08 -18.01
CA VAL A 88 43.94 40.22 -18.81
C VAL A 88 44.64 39.80 -20.11
N LEU A 89 45.19 40.77 -20.87
CA LEU A 89 45.91 40.47 -22.10
C LEU A 89 47.14 39.58 -21.88
N GLN A 90 47.90 39.79 -20.81
CA GLN A 90 49.02 38.94 -20.45
C GLN A 90 48.59 37.49 -20.17
N ARG A 91 47.47 37.32 -19.44
CA ARG A 91 46.89 36.00 -19.19
C ARG A 91 46.43 35.31 -20.47
N ASP A 92 45.86 36.05 -21.42
CA ASP A 92 45.45 35.50 -22.71
C ASP A 92 46.65 35.06 -23.55
N VAL A 93 47.73 35.87 -23.58
CA VAL A 93 48.99 35.49 -24.24
C VAL A 93 49.59 34.24 -23.61
N GLU A 94 49.64 34.15 -22.29
CA GLU A 94 50.17 32.99 -21.58
C GLU A 94 49.34 31.72 -21.86
N THR A 95 48.02 31.83 -21.82
CA THR A 95 47.09 30.73 -22.11
C THR A 95 47.25 30.24 -23.55
N ASN A 96 47.31 31.16 -24.52
CA ASN A 96 47.50 30.81 -25.93
C ASN A 96 48.87 30.19 -26.19
N ARG A 97 49.91 30.63 -25.48
CA ARG A 97 51.23 30.03 -25.56
C ARG A 97 51.23 28.60 -25.03
N GLN A 98 50.58 28.35 -23.88
CA GLN A 98 50.43 26.99 -23.34
C GLN A 98 49.64 26.08 -24.28
N LEU A 99 48.55 26.59 -24.89
CA LEU A 99 47.80 25.85 -25.91
C LEU A 99 48.68 25.52 -27.12
N TYR A 100 49.43 26.49 -27.64
CA TYR A 100 50.35 26.29 -28.75
C TYR A 100 51.40 25.21 -28.43
N ASP A 101 52.03 25.29 -27.25
CA ASP A 101 53.05 24.32 -26.83
C ASP A 101 52.45 22.91 -26.66
N MET A 102 51.23 22.80 -26.14
CA MET A 102 50.50 21.53 -26.05
C MET A 102 50.18 20.95 -27.43
N PHE A 103 49.71 21.79 -28.37
CA PHE A 103 49.47 21.38 -29.75
C PHE A 103 50.75 20.93 -30.44
N LEU A 104 51.86 21.66 -30.26
CA LEU A 104 53.15 21.30 -30.83
C LEU A 104 53.68 19.99 -30.24
N ALA A 105 53.51 19.77 -28.93
CA ALA A 105 53.87 18.51 -28.29
C ALA A 105 53.05 17.34 -28.84
N ARG A 106 51.72 17.50 -28.97
CA ARG A 106 50.84 16.48 -29.58
C ARG A 106 51.12 16.23 -31.05
N PHE A 107 51.42 17.29 -31.80
CA PHE A 107 51.85 17.18 -33.19
C PHE A 107 53.14 16.37 -33.29
N LYS A 108 54.16 16.68 -32.49
CA LYS A 108 55.41 15.93 -32.47
C LYS A 108 55.23 14.48 -31.99
N GLU A 109 54.37 14.23 -31.01
CA GLU A 109 54.04 12.87 -30.56
C GLU A 109 53.39 12.06 -31.70
N THR A 110 52.49 12.68 -32.46
CA THR A 110 51.83 12.07 -33.63
C THR A 110 52.79 11.88 -34.81
N ASP A 111 53.66 12.86 -35.07
CA ASP A 111 54.64 12.84 -36.15
C ASP A 111 55.77 11.82 -35.89
N VAL A 112 56.22 11.71 -34.64
CA VAL A 112 57.12 10.61 -34.20
C VAL A 112 56.40 9.26 -34.30
N SER A 113 55.10 9.19 -33.98
CA SER A 113 54.30 7.98 -34.17
C SER A 113 54.08 7.60 -35.64
N GLN A 114 54.14 8.56 -36.57
CA GLN A 114 54.07 8.30 -38.02
C GLN A 114 55.44 8.02 -38.65
N THR A 115 56.53 8.57 -38.09
CA THR A 115 57.90 8.41 -38.62
C THR A 115 58.61 7.18 -38.05
N GLN A 116 58.13 6.61 -36.95
CA GLN A 116 58.61 5.33 -36.41
C GLN A 116 57.97 4.15 -37.16
N GLN A 117 58.35 4.01 -38.44
CA GLN A 117 58.14 2.86 -39.32
C GLN A 117 56.67 2.41 -39.46
N SER A 118 56.21 2.43 -40.70
CA SER A 118 55.28 1.43 -41.20
C SER A 118 55.84 0.02 -40.95
N SER A 119 55.71 -0.49 -39.74
CA SER A 119 55.42 -1.90 -39.55
C SER A 119 54.04 -2.07 -40.15
N VAL A 120 53.97 -2.67 -41.33
CA VAL A 120 52.73 -3.27 -41.79
C VAL A 120 52.34 -4.24 -40.69
N GLY A 121 51.37 -3.86 -39.85
CA GLY A 121 50.81 -4.72 -38.83
C GLY A 121 50.30 -5.96 -39.52
N ARG A 122 51.08 -7.04 -39.46
CA ARG A 122 50.62 -8.36 -39.88
C ARG A 122 49.67 -8.82 -38.79
N VAL A 123 48.43 -9.15 -39.15
CA VAL A 123 47.51 -9.82 -38.23
C VAL A 123 48.18 -11.12 -37.78
N VAL A 124 48.68 -11.15 -36.55
CA VAL A 124 49.32 -12.33 -35.95
C VAL A 124 48.23 -13.32 -35.51
N ASP A 125 47.13 -12.79 -34.96
CA ASP A 125 45.99 -13.59 -34.51
C ASP A 125 44.67 -12.88 -34.87
N PRO A 126 43.92 -13.38 -35.87
CA PRO A 126 42.61 -12.85 -36.18
C PRO A 126 41.60 -13.21 -35.08
N ALA A 127 40.64 -12.33 -34.81
CA ALA A 127 39.60 -12.61 -33.82
C ALA A 127 38.80 -13.87 -34.21
N VAL A 128 38.90 -14.91 -33.38
CA VAL A 128 38.18 -16.16 -33.60
C VAL A 128 36.71 -15.94 -33.28
N VAL A 129 35.84 -16.22 -34.26
CA VAL A 129 34.39 -16.18 -34.06
C VAL A 129 34.03 -17.24 -33.02
N PRO A 130 33.36 -16.86 -31.91
CA PRO A 130 33.03 -17.81 -30.87
C PRO A 130 32.10 -18.89 -31.42
N ILE A 131 32.51 -20.14 -31.28
CA ILE A 131 31.75 -21.33 -31.75
C ILE A 131 30.41 -21.45 -30.99
N TYR A 132 30.35 -20.90 -29.78
CA TYR A 132 29.14 -20.88 -28.94
C TYR A 132 28.75 -19.46 -28.55
N PRO A 133 27.44 -19.16 -28.46
CA PRO A 133 26.96 -17.86 -28.03
C PRO A 133 27.39 -17.58 -26.59
N THR A 134 28.11 -16.47 -26.38
CA THR A 134 28.59 -16.04 -25.05
C THR A 134 27.46 -15.52 -24.17
N LYS A 135 26.44 -14.90 -24.77
CA LYS A 135 25.19 -14.47 -24.12
C LYS A 135 24.01 -14.64 -25.08
N PRO A 136 22.80 -14.96 -24.57
CA PRO A 136 22.47 -15.30 -23.18
C PRO A 136 22.76 -16.78 -22.84
N ARG A 137 23.09 -17.08 -21.58
CA ARG A 137 23.29 -18.45 -21.07
C ARG A 137 21.94 -19.18 -20.95
N LYS A 138 21.43 -19.70 -22.08
CA LYS A 138 20.08 -20.31 -22.18
C LYS A 138 19.81 -21.38 -21.12
N LYS A 139 20.77 -22.26 -20.83
CA LYS A 139 20.64 -23.31 -19.80
C LYS A 139 20.38 -22.74 -18.40
N LEU A 140 21.07 -21.66 -18.03
CA LEU A 140 20.89 -21.00 -16.74
C LEU A 140 19.51 -20.33 -16.65
N LEU A 141 19.07 -19.66 -17.72
CA LEU A 141 17.74 -19.05 -17.77
C LEU A 141 16.62 -20.09 -17.66
N ILE A 142 16.76 -21.23 -18.35
CA ILE A 142 15.81 -22.34 -18.27
C ILE A 142 15.78 -22.92 -16.85
N ALA A 143 16.95 -23.15 -16.24
CA ALA A 143 17.04 -23.65 -14.87
C ALA A 143 16.38 -22.68 -13.86
N LEU A 144 16.60 -21.38 -14.02
CA LEU A 144 15.99 -20.35 -13.17
C LEU A 144 14.47 -20.28 -13.38
N ALA A 145 14.01 -20.32 -14.63
CA ALA A 145 12.58 -20.31 -14.95
C ALA A 145 11.85 -21.55 -14.39
N LEU A 146 12.48 -22.73 -14.46
CA LEU A 146 11.96 -23.95 -13.84
C LEU A 146 11.90 -23.83 -12.32
N MET A 147 12.93 -23.28 -11.69
CA MET A 147 12.96 -23.10 -10.24
C MET A 147 11.86 -22.14 -9.77
N VAL A 148 11.72 -20.99 -10.44
CA VAL A 148 10.67 -20.01 -10.13
C VAL A 148 9.29 -20.60 -10.41
N GLY A 149 9.12 -21.28 -11.54
CA GLY A 149 7.87 -21.95 -11.89
C GLY A 149 7.45 -22.98 -10.85
N PHE A 150 8.39 -23.82 -10.39
CA PHE A 150 8.13 -24.82 -9.35
C PHE A 150 7.68 -24.16 -8.03
N VAL A 151 8.39 -23.13 -7.57
CA VAL A 151 8.02 -22.40 -6.35
C VAL A 151 6.62 -21.78 -6.48
N LEU A 152 6.33 -21.13 -7.62
CA LEU A 152 5.01 -20.55 -7.87
C LEU A 152 3.92 -21.62 -7.95
N SER A 153 4.19 -22.78 -8.55
CA SER A 153 3.23 -23.89 -8.60
C SER A 153 2.92 -24.44 -7.21
N VAL A 154 3.93 -24.63 -6.36
CA VAL A 154 3.74 -25.08 -4.98
C VAL A 154 2.95 -24.03 -4.19
N MET A 155 3.31 -22.75 -4.31
CA MET A 155 2.61 -21.65 -3.64
C MET A 155 1.14 -21.56 -4.10
N LEU A 156 0.87 -21.71 -5.39
CA LEU A 156 -0.49 -21.71 -5.93
C LEU A 156 -1.30 -22.91 -5.44
N ALA A 157 -0.68 -24.09 -5.33
CA ALA A 157 -1.34 -25.28 -4.78
C ALA A 157 -1.80 -25.05 -3.33
N PHE A 158 -0.95 -24.48 -2.47
CA PHE A 158 -1.32 -24.13 -1.10
C PHE A 158 -2.38 -23.02 -1.05
N LEU A 159 -2.31 -22.03 -1.94
CA LEU A 159 -3.34 -20.98 -1.99
C LEU A 159 -4.70 -21.54 -2.38
N LEU A 160 -4.75 -22.44 -3.37
CA LEU A 160 -5.99 -23.10 -3.76
C LEU A 160 -6.54 -23.99 -2.64
N ASP A 161 -5.67 -24.68 -1.89
CA ASP A 161 -6.06 -25.48 -0.72
C ASP A 161 -6.58 -24.61 0.43
N TYR A 162 -5.97 -23.44 0.65
CA TYR A 162 -6.41 -22.48 1.67
C TYR A 162 -7.75 -21.82 1.34
N LEU A 163 -8.03 -21.57 0.06
CA LEU A 163 -9.31 -21.03 -0.41
C LEU A 163 -10.42 -22.11 -0.49
N ASP A 164 -10.08 -23.38 -0.31
CA ASP A 164 -11.01 -24.50 -0.36
C ASP A 164 -11.75 -24.65 0.98
N ASN A 165 -13.02 -24.26 1.02
CA ASN A 165 -13.87 -24.35 2.20
C ASN A 165 -14.53 -25.73 2.39
N THR A 166 -14.08 -26.77 1.69
CA THR A 166 -14.61 -28.12 1.87
C THR A 166 -14.12 -28.78 3.17
N LEU A 167 -14.90 -29.75 3.66
CA LEU A 167 -14.53 -30.62 4.78
C LEU A 167 -13.80 -31.84 4.20
N LYS A 168 -12.50 -31.97 4.47
CA LYS A 168 -11.63 -33.03 3.91
C LYS A 168 -11.32 -34.10 4.94
N GLY A 169 -11.19 -33.71 6.21
CA GLY A 169 -10.87 -34.60 7.32
C GLY A 169 -11.96 -34.65 8.39
N GLY A 170 -11.87 -35.66 9.26
CA GLY A 170 -12.71 -35.71 10.46
C GLY A 170 -12.44 -34.54 11.42
N GLU A 171 -11.18 -34.12 11.50
CA GLU A 171 -10.73 -32.97 12.31
C GLU A 171 -11.38 -31.66 11.85
N ASP A 172 -11.65 -31.50 10.54
CA ASP A 172 -12.33 -30.33 10.02
C ASP A 172 -13.75 -30.21 10.59
N VAL A 173 -14.45 -31.33 10.82
CA VAL A 173 -15.81 -31.34 11.36
C VAL A 173 -15.81 -30.81 12.79
N GLU A 174 -14.91 -31.34 13.63
CA GLU A 174 -14.83 -30.93 15.03
C GLU A 174 -14.35 -29.48 15.18
N GLN A 175 -13.34 -29.07 14.41
CA GLN A 175 -12.77 -27.72 14.51
C GLN A 175 -13.65 -26.64 13.87
N LYS A 176 -14.26 -26.92 12.70
CA LYS A 176 -15.04 -25.90 11.96
C LYS A 176 -16.51 -25.85 12.41
N LEU A 177 -17.10 -26.98 12.79
CA LEU A 177 -18.52 -27.05 13.16
C LEU A 177 -18.76 -27.16 14.67
N GLY A 178 -17.75 -27.54 15.46
CA GLY A 178 -17.90 -27.75 16.91
C GLY A 178 -18.82 -28.92 17.27
N LEU A 179 -18.99 -29.87 16.34
CA LEU A 179 -19.85 -31.04 16.51
C LEU A 179 -19.00 -32.32 16.57
N PRO A 180 -19.38 -33.31 17.39
CA PRO A 180 -18.67 -34.58 17.45
C PRO A 180 -18.84 -35.35 16.13
N LEU A 181 -17.74 -35.92 15.63
CA LEU A 181 -17.78 -36.78 14.46
C LEU A 181 -18.29 -38.17 14.85
N LEU A 182 -19.50 -38.54 14.40
CA LEU A 182 -20.06 -39.87 14.65
C LEU A 182 -19.38 -40.98 13.86
N GLY A 183 -18.85 -40.68 12.67
CA GLY A 183 -18.08 -41.62 11.87
C GLY A 183 -17.89 -41.17 10.42
N ILE A 184 -17.03 -41.90 9.69
CA ILE A 184 -16.67 -41.60 8.30
C ILE A 184 -17.12 -42.75 7.41
N LEU A 185 -17.88 -42.44 6.37
CA LEU A 185 -18.39 -43.42 5.40
C LEU A 185 -17.46 -43.48 4.18
N PRO A 186 -16.85 -44.63 3.87
CA PRO A 186 -15.99 -44.76 2.70
C PRO A 186 -16.82 -44.69 1.41
N LYS A 187 -16.28 -44.01 0.39
CA LYS A 187 -16.92 -43.91 -0.92
C LYS A 187 -16.88 -45.25 -1.64
N VAL A 188 -18.05 -45.86 -1.84
CA VAL A 188 -18.17 -47.11 -2.58
C VAL A 188 -18.40 -46.83 -4.07
N LYS A 189 -17.59 -47.44 -4.94
CA LYS A 189 -17.77 -47.36 -6.40
C LYS A 189 -18.84 -48.37 -6.83
N VAL A 190 -20.02 -47.88 -7.20
CA VAL A 190 -21.10 -48.73 -7.70
C VAL A 190 -21.49 -48.31 -9.12
N SER A 191 -21.79 -49.29 -9.97
CA SER A 191 -22.21 -49.06 -11.35
C SER A 191 -23.50 -48.24 -11.40
N LYS A 192 -23.63 -47.29 -12.35
CA LYS A 192 -24.82 -46.43 -12.49
C LYS A 192 -26.13 -47.22 -12.68
N LYS A 193 -26.06 -48.44 -13.23
CA LYS A 193 -27.22 -49.34 -13.38
C LYS A 193 -27.66 -49.99 -12.07
N GLU A 194 -26.89 -49.81 -11.00
CA GLU A 194 -27.03 -50.50 -9.73
C GLU A 194 -27.15 -49.52 -8.54
N LYS A 195 -27.60 -48.29 -8.79
CA LYS A 195 -27.72 -47.24 -7.76
C LYS A 195 -28.49 -47.68 -6.51
N PHE A 196 -29.54 -48.50 -6.67
CA PHE A 196 -30.32 -49.02 -5.56
C PHE A 196 -29.61 -50.16 -4.79
N LYS A 197 -28.52 -50.73 -5.31
CA LYS A 197 -27.70 -51.70 -4.56
C LYS A 197 -26.93 -51.07 -3.40
N LEU A 198 -26.63 -49.77 -3.45
CA LEU A 198 -26.00 -49.03 -2.33
C LEU A 198 -26.91 -48.96 -1.10
N ALA A 199 -28.22 -48.87 -1.31
CA ALA A 199 -29.20 -48.83 -0.23
C ALA A 199 -29.16 -50.14 0.61
N HIS A 200 -28.85 -51.27 -0.03
CA HIS A 200 -28.81 -52.59 0.60
C HIS A 200 -27.38 -53.09 0.89
N LEU A 201 -26.39 -52.20 0.90
CA LEU A 201 -25.00 -52.62 0.94
C LEU A 201 -24.62 -53.28 2.27
N LEU A 202 -25.18 -52.81 3.39
CA LEU A 202 -25.02 -53.49 4.68
C LEU A 202 -25.59 -54.92 4.68
N LEU A 203 -26.77 -55.12 4.06
CA LEU A 203 -27.44 -56.42 4.00
C LEU A 203 -26.68 -57.40 3.09
N ARG A 204 -26.16 -56.93 1.96
CA ARG A 204 -25.50 -57.78 0.95
C ARG A 204 -24.03 -58.02 1.20
N GLU A 205 -23.30 -56.99 1.65
CA GLU A 205 -21.85 -57.01 1.86
C GLU A 205 -21.52 -56.63 3.30
N GLY A 206 -22.10 -57.38 4.24
CA GLY A 206 -21.98 -57.12 5.68
C GLY A 206 -20.55 -57.12 6.25
N LYS A 207 -19.53 -57.52 5.47
CA LYS A 207 -18.10 -57.49 5.84
C LYS A 207 -17.29 -56.38 5.15
N SER A 208 -17.93 -55.47 4.43
CA SER A 208 -17.25 -54.34 3.78
C SER A 208 -16.82 -53.26 4.79
N GLN A 209 -15.83 -52.44 4.42
CA GLN A 209 -15.45 -51.27 5.23
C GLN A 209 -16.62 -50.30 5.43
N PHE A 210 -17.53 -50.21 4.44
CA PHE A 210 -18.74 -49.41 4.54
C PHE A 210 -19.70 -49.97 5.60
N ALA A 211 -19.92 -51.29 5.59
CA ALA A 211 -20.74 -51.95 6.60
C ALA A 211 -20.21 -51.72 8.02
N GLU A 212 -18.90 -51.80 8.21
CA GLU A 212 -18.28 -51.59 9.51
C GLU A 212 -18.33 -50.12 9.96
N ALA A 213 -18.19 -49.17 9.03
CA ALA A 213 -18.42 -47.75 9.31
C ALA A 213 -19.85 -47.49 9.80
N ILE A 214 -20.86 -48.06 9.14
CA ILE A 214 -22.27 -47.96 9.56
C ILE A 214 -22.47 -48.56 10.97
N ARG A 215 -21.88 -49.73 11.27
CA ARG A 215 -21.95 -50.33 12.62
C ARG A 215 -21.26 -49.47 13.67
N THR A 216 -20.13 -48.85 13.32
CA THR A 216 -19.41 -47.93 14.20
C THR A 216 -20.29 -46.72 14.54
N ILE A 217 -20.94 -46.13 13.53
CA ILE A 217 -21.87 -45.00 13.72
C ILE A 217 -23.08 -45.42 14.56
N ARG A 218 -23.67 -46.60 14.31
CA ARG A 218 -24.73 -47.18 15.14
C ARG A 218 -24.33 -47.23 16.62
N THR A 219 -23.15 -47.78 16.91
CA THR A 219 -22.63 -47.89 18.27
C THR A 219 -22.45 -46.51 18.89
N GLY A 220 -21.91 -45.54 18.13
CA GLY A 220 -21.80 -44.15 18.57
C GLY A 220 -23.14 -43.52 18.93
N ILE A 221 -24.19 -43.75 18.11
CA ILE A 221 -25.54 -43.27 18.37
C ILE A 221 -26.15 -43.92 19.63
N MET A 222 -25.96 -45.23 19.83
CA MET A 222 -26.45 -45.93 21.02
C MET A 222 -25.73 -45.47 22.30
N LEU A 223 -24.44 -45.15 22.21
CA LEU A 223 -23.63 -44.73 23.36
C LEU A 223 -23.74 -43.24 23.68
N SER A 224 -24.23 -42.41 22.76
CA SER A 224 -24.32 -40.96 22.98
C SER A 224 -25.27 -40.60 24.12
N LYS A 225 -26.29 -41.42 24.38
CA LYS A 225 -27.15 -41.35 25.58
C LYS A 225 -27.61 -42.74 26.01
N VAL A 226 -26.84 -43.36 26.89
CA VAL A 226 -27.15 -44.70 27.44
C VAL A 226 -28.44 -44.69 28.27
N ASP A 227 -28.66 -43.66 29.09
CA ASP A 227 -29.81 -43.60 30.00
C ASP A 227 -31.10 -43.06 29.36
N ASN A 228 -30.98 -42.33 28.25
CA ASN A 228 -32.12 -41.78 27.51
C ASN A 228 -31.87 -41.87 26.00
N PRO A 229 -32.08 -43.06 25.41
CA PRO A 229 -31.71 -43.33 24.04
C PRO A 229 -32.46 -42.42 23.07
N HIS A 230 -31.75 -41.98 22.03
CA HIS A 230 -32.32 -41.19 20.94
C HIS A 230 -33.27 -42.06 20.10
N LYS A 231 -34.55 -42.15 20.51
CA LYS A 231 -35.57 -42.94 19.81
C LYS A 231 -35.83 -42.44 18.39
N VAL A 232 -35.83 -41.13 18.16
CA VAL A 232 -36.08 -40.55 16.83
C VAL A 232 -34.81 -39.92 16.28
N LEU A 233 -34.37 -40.42 15.13
CA LEU A 233 -33.18 -39.97 14.42
C LEU A 233 -33.57 -39.35 13.07
N LEU A 234 -33.42 -38.04 12.96
CA LEU A 234 -33.55 -37.34 11.69
C LEU A 234 -32.21 -37.34 10.95
N VAL A 235 -32.21 -37.80 9.70
CA VAL A 235 -31.05 -37.74 8.81
C VAL A 235 -31.26 -36.60 7.82
N THR A 236 -30.39 -35.59 7.89
CA THR A 236 -30.39 -34.44 6.97
C THR A 236 -28.96 -34.14 6.50
N SER A 237 -28.81 -33.15 5.61
CA SER A 237 -27.49 -32.66 5.16
C SER A 237 -27.61 -31.28 4.52
N SER A 238 -26.49 -30.60 4.28
CA SER A 238 -26.44 -29.21 3.83
C SER A 238 -26.85 -28.98 2.37
N VAL A 239 -26.62 -29.96 1.50
CA VAL A 239 -26.92 -29.88 0.06
C VAL A 239 -27.51 -31.18 -0.48
N PRO A 240 -28.16 -31.18 -1.66
CA PRO A 240 -28.58 -32.41 -2.32
C PRO A 240 -27.39 -33.33 -2.62
N TYR A 241 -27.66 -34.65 -2.68
CA TYR A 241 -26.71 -35.69 -3.09
C TYR A 241 -25.51 -35.98 -2.16
N GLU A 242 -25.57 -35.62 -0.88
CA GLU A 242 -24.53 -35.99 0.11
C GLU A 242 -24.68 -37.42 0.67
N GLY A 243 -25.68 -38.18 0.21
CA GLY A 243 -25.85 -39.60 0.59
C GLY A 243 -26.78 -39.85 1.78
N LYS A 244 -27.59 -38.86 2.20
CA LYS A 244 -28.61 -38.95 3.28
C LYS A 244 -29.44 -40.23 3.23
N THR A 245 -30.19 -40.44 2.16
CA THR A 245 -31.05 -41.61 1.98
C THR A 245 -30.27 -42.91 2.06
N THR A 246 -29.06 -42.97 1.49
CA THR A 246 -28.19 -44.15 1.58
C THR A 246 -27.77 -44.42 3.03
N PHE A 247 -27.39 -43.37 3.76
CA PHE A 247 -27.06 -43.47 5.17
C PHE A 247 -28.29 -43.88 6.00
N ALA A 248 -29.44 -43.21 5.85
CA ALA A 248 -30.67 -43.48 6.57
C ALA A 248 -31.12 -44.94 6.43
N ILE A 249 -31.14 -45.47 5.20
CA ILE A 249 -31.51 -46.87 4.94
C ILE A 249 -30.53 -47.83 5.62
N ASN A 250 -29.22 -47.67 5.41
CA ASN A 250 -28.24 -48.58 5.99
C ASN A 250 -28.17 -48.45 7.52
N GLN A 251 -28.41 -47.26 8.08
CA GLN A 251 -28.45 -47.03 9.51
C GLN A 251 -29.68 -47.67 10.15
N ALA A 252 -30.84 -47.60 9.49
CA ALA A 252 -32.05 -48.31 9.89
C ALA A 252 -31.83 -49.83 9.91
N PHE A 253 -31.18 -50.39 8.89
CA PHE A 253 -30.81 -51.80 8.88
C PHE A 253 -29.87 -52.18 10.02
N ALA A 254 -28.87 -51.34 10.29
CA ALA A 254 -27.93 -51.62 11.37
C ALA A 254 -28.63 -51.62 12.74
N LEU A 255 -29.57 -50.71 12.96
CA LEU A 255 -30.40 -50.67 14.17
C LEU A 255 -31.38 -51.86 14.23
N GLY A 256 -31.97 -52.23 13.09
CA GLY A 256 -32.96 -53.30 12.93
C GLY A 256 -32.43 -54.71 13.23
N GLN A 257 -31.11 -54.90 13.16
CA GLN A 257 -30.47 -56.16 13.56
C GLN A 257 -30.67 -56.52 15.04
N MET A 258 -30.98 -55.54 15.89
CA MET A 258 -31.07 -55.74 17.35
C MET A 258 -32.35 -55.18 17.97
N ASN A 259 -33.07 -54.29 17.27
CA ASN A 259 -34.20 -53.54 17.81
C ASN A 259 -35.32 -53.48 16.78
N LYS A 260 -36.54 -53.18 17.24
CA LYS A 260 -37.66 -52.89 16.33
C LYS A 260 -37.56 -51.47 15.78
N VAL A 261 -37.31 -51.35 14.47
CA VAL A 261 -37.01 -50.06 13.81
C VAL A 261 -38.04 -49.72 12.73
N LEU A 262 -38.42 -48.45 12.69
CA LEU A 262 -39.21 -47.86 11.62
C LEU A 262 -38.36 -46.87 10.80
N LEU A 263 -38.33 -47.04 9.48
CA LEU A 263 -37.79 -46.06 8.55
C LEU A 263 -38.94 -45.25 7.95
N ILE A 264 -38.82 -43.92 7.95
CA ILE A 264 -39.80 -43.00 7.37
C ILE A 264 -39.12 -42.18 6.27
N ASP A 265 -39.69 -42.21 5.06
CA ASP A 265 -39.28 -41.35 3.95
C ASP A 265 -40.07 -40.03 4.01
N ALA A 266 -39.47 -39.00 4.62
CA ALA A 266 -40.04 -37.66 4.66
C ALA A 266 -39.56 -36.77 3.50
N ASP A 267 -38.76 -37.30 2.56
CA ASP A 267 -38.45 -36.60 1.31
C ASP A 267 -39.58 -36.78 0.28
N MET A 268 -40.64 -36.01 0.47
CA MET A 268 -41.76 -35.93 -0.46
C MET A 268 -41.45 -35.13 -1.74
N ARG A 269 -40.24 -34.56 -1.88
CA ARG A 269 -39.85 -33.85 -3.10
C ARG A 269 -39.21 -34.81 -4.10
N HIS A 270 -38.34 -35.70 -3.61
CA HIS A 270 -37.63 -36.67 -4.43
C HIS A 270 -37.61 -38.04 -3.76
N PRO A 271 -38.77 -38.71 -3.61
CA PRO A 271 -38.87 -39.96 -2.86
C PRO A 271 -38.03 -41.06 -3.52
N THR A 272 -37.10 -41.61 -2.75
CA THR A 272 -36.17 -42.64 -3.23
C THR A 272 -36.16 -43.90 -2.37
N VAL A 273 -36.61 -43.82 -1.11
CA VAL A 273 -36.59 -44.95 -0.18
C VAL A 273 -37.53 -46.06 -0.67
N GLY A 274 -38.81 -45.76 -0.92
CA GLY A 274 -39.76 -46.79 -1.37
C GLY A 274 -39.29 -47.56 -2.62
N ARG A 275 -38.72 -46.84 -3.60
CA ARG A 275 -38.13 -47.43 -4.81
C ARG A 275 -36.92 -48.31 -4.52
N ALA A 276 -36.12 -47.97 -3.52
CA ALA A 276 -35.00 -48.81 -3.09
C ALA A 276 -35.46 -50.17 -2.56
N PHE A 277 -36.65 -50.23 -1.95
CA PHE A 277 -37.27 -51.45 -1.45
C PHE A 277 -38.20 -52.15 -2.44
N GLY A 278 -38.26 -51.69 -3.70
CA GLY A 278 -39.13 -52.28 -4.72
C GLY A 278 -40.62 -51.94 -4.56
N LEU A 279 -40.97 -51.00 -3.68
CA LEU A 279 -42.34 -50.50 -3.57
C LEU A 279 -42.72 -49.70 -4.83
N THR A 280 -43.98 -49.85 -5.23
CA THR A 280 -44.55 -49.12 -6.37
C THR A 280 -44.83 -47.67 -5.97
N GLN A 281 -44.91 -46.77 -6.96
CA GLN A 281 -45.30 -45.38 -6.70
C GLN A 281 -46.74 -45.23 -6.21
N GLU A 282 -47.55 -46.29 -6.27
CA GLU A 282 -48.93 -46.31 -5.79
C GLU A 282 -49.05 -46.77 -4.33
N SER A 283 -47.93 -47.15 -3.71
CA SER A 283 -47.93 -47.63 -2.32
C SER A 283 -48.27 -46.47 -1.38
N PRO A 284 -49.32 -46.59 -0.55
CA PRO A 284 -49.68 -45.57 0.43
C PRO A 284 -48.55 -45.42 1.47
N GLY A 285 -48.35 -44.20 1.94
CA GLY A 285 -47.24 -43.86 2.81
C GLY A 285 -47.52 -42.65 3.69
N LEU A 286 -46.49 -41.85 3.92
CA LEU A 286 -46.49 -40.74 4.86
C LEU A 286 -47.50 -39.65 4.48
N SER A 287 -47.64 -39.33 3.19
CA SER A 287 -48.60 -38.34 2.70
C SER A 287 -50.04 -38.75 3.01
N GLU A 288 -50.42 -39.99 2.69
CA GLU A 288 -51.77 -40.51 2.95
C GLU A 288 -52.05 -40.64 4.45
N LEU A 289 -51.02 -41.00 5.21
CA LEU A 289 -51.10 -41.12 6.67
C LEU A 289 -51.34 -39.77 7.34
N ILE A 290 -50.60 -38.72 6.95
CA ILE A 290 -50.77 -37.38 7.53
C ILE A 290 -52.11 -36.74 7.10
N THR A 291 -52.58 -37.03 5.89
CA THR A 291 -53.86 -36.50 5.39
C THR A 291 -55.06 -37.29 5.90
N GLY A 292 -54.86 -38.44 6.57
CA GLY A 292 -55.92 -39.29 7.08
C GLY A 292 -56.73 -40.01 6.00
N THR A 293 -56.18 -40.15 4.78
CA THR A 293 -56.85 -40.83 3.67
C THR A 293 -56.66 -42.35 3.72
N LYS A 294 -55.66 -42.82 4.47
CA LYS A 294 -55.37 -44.23 4.72
C LYS A 294 -55.08 -44.47 6.19
N GLU A 295 -55.36 -45.68 6.64
CA GLU A 295 -55.07 -46.12 8.01
C GLU A 295 -53.57 -46.39 8.20
N MET A 296 -53.10 -46.27 9.45
CA MET A 296 -51.69 -46.46 9.79
C MET A 296 -51.16 -47.84 9.39
N SER A 297 -51.97 -48.89 9.52
CA SER A 297 -51.61 -50.25 9.14
C SER A 297 -51.35 -50.41 7.64
N ASP A 298 -52.02 -49.61 6.80
CA ASP A 298 -51.89 -49.70 5.34
C ASP A 298 -50.65 -48.96 4.84
N CYS A 299 -50.19 -47.95 5.60
CA CYS A 299 -49.03 -47.13 5.26
C CYS A 299 -47.70 -47.72 5.76
N ILE A 300 -47.74 -48.72 6.64
CA ILE A 300 -46.56 -49.40 7.18
C ILE A 300 -46.30 -50.67 6.39
N HIS A 301 -45.12 -50.77 5.78
CA HIS A 301 -44.69 -51.89 4.96
C HIS A 301 -43.54 -52.62 5.66
N THR A 302 -43.76 -53.88 6.06
CA THR A 302 -42.71 -54.69 6.71
C THR A 302 -41.71 -55.23 5.69
N MET A 303 -40.43 -54.99 5.93
CA MET A 303 -39.32 -55.44 5.10
C MET A 303 -38.64 -56.64 5.77
N GLU A 304 -39.15 -57.84 5.50
CA GLU A 304 -38.69 -59.09 6.14
C GLU A 304 -37.18 -59.32 5.98
N GLU A 305 -36.62 -59.11 4.79
CA GLU A 305 -35.18 -59.27 4.52
C GLU A 305 -34.30 -58.36 5.38
N ALA A 306 -34.85 -57.24 5.86
CA ALA A 306 -34.14 -56.20 6.57
C ALA A 306 -34.48 -56.12 8.06
N ALA A 307 -35.48 -56.88 8.53
CA ALA A 307 -36.04 -56.79 9.88
C ALA A 307 -36.41 -55.36 10.32
N ILE A 308 -36.90 -54.54 9.38
CA ILE A 308 -37.42 -53.19 9.67
C ILE A 308 -38.79 -52.99 9.05
N ASP A 309 -39.53 -52.01 9.57
CA ASP A 309 -40.72 -51.49 8.93
C ASP A 309 -40.41 -50.19 8.18
N LEU A 310 -41.16 -49.91 7.11
CA LEU A 310 -40.97 -48.75 6.25
C LEU A 310 -42.30 -48.02 6.03
N ILE A 311 -42.30 -46.70 6.20
CA ILE A 311 -43.31 -45.80 5.65
C ILE A 311 -42.68 -45.04 4.48
N PRO A 312 -43.03 -45.32 3.22
CA PRO A 312 -42.56 -44.54 2.07
C PRO A 312 -43.20 -43.13 2.09
N SER A 313 -42.74 -42.22 1.23
CA SER A 313 -43.32 -40.87 1.16
C SER A 313 -44.82 -40.86 0.83
N GLY A 314 -45.33 -41.88 0.14
CA GLY A 314 -46.71 -41.98 -0.32
C GLY A 314 -46.87 -41.81 -1.82
N ALA A 315 -48.08 -42.08 -2.31
CA ALA A 315 -48.42 -42.10 -3.73
C ALA A 315 -48.84 -40.74 -4.26
N ALA A 316 -49.59 -39.99 -3.45
CA ALA A 316 -50.00 -38.63 -3.73
C ALA A 316 -48.98 -37.65 -3.16
N LEU A 317 -48.05 -37.18 -4.00
CA LEU A 317 -47.12 -36.11 -3.63
C LEU A 317 -47.91 -34.81 -3.39
N PRO A 318 -47.92 -34.28 -2.16
CA PRO A 318 -48.75 -33.15 -1.81
C PRO A 318 -48.19 -31.85 -2.41
N PRO A 319 -49.04 -30.85 -2.72
CA PRO A 319 -48.57 -29.57 -3.26
C PRO A 319 -47.69 -28.80 -2.26
N ASN A 320 -47.96 -28.94 -0.95
CA ASN A 320 -47.21 -28.30 0.14
C ASN A 320 -46.68 -29.32 1.16
N PRO A 321 -45.57 -30.04 0.88
CA PRO A 321 -45.03 -31.05 1.79
C PRO A 321 -44.64 -30.54 3.18
N LEU A 322 -44.08 -29.32 3.25
CA LEU A 322 -43.57 -28.77 4.51
C LEU A 322 -44.70 -28.45 5.50
N GLU A 323 -45.85 -27.98 5.02
CA GLU A 323 -47.00 -27.68 5.88
C GLU A 323 -47.57 -28.96 6.50
N LEU A 324 -47.58 -30.06 5.75
CA LEU A 324 -48.03 -31.37 6.25
C LEU A 324 -47.09 -31.90 7.33
N LEU A 325 -45.77 -31.82 7.11
CA LEU A 325 -44.77 -32.22 8.11
C LEU A 325 -44.76 -31.32 9.35
N ALA A 326 -45.19 -30.05 9.23
CA ALA A 326 -45.33 -29.13 10.37
C ALA A 326 -46.66 -29.29 11.13
N SER A 327 -47.56 -30.16 10.66
CA SER A 327 -48.89 -30.31 11.26
C SER A 327 -48.86 -30.96 12.65
N GLN A 328 -49.81 -30.57 13.51
CA GLN A 328 -50.00 -31.22 14.80
C GLN A 328 -50.35 -32.71 14.65
N HIS A 329 -51.04 -33.07 13.56
CA HIS A 329 -51.40 -34.46 13.28
C HIS A 329 -50.16 -35.34 13.07
N PHE A 330 -49.15 -34.86 12.33
CA PHE A 330 -47.89 -35.59 12.16
C PHE A 330 -47.16 -35.79 13.49
N LYS A 331 -47.17 -34.78 14.37
CA LYS A 331 -46.60 -34.90 15.72
C LYS A 331 -47.31 -35.98 16.55
N ASP A 332 -48.64 -36.05 16.48
CA ASP A 332 -49.44 -37.05 17.19
C ASP A 332 -49.19 -38.46 16.62
N ILE A 333 -49.06 -38.58 15.30
CA ILE A 333 -48.66 -39.83 14.62
C ILE A 333 -47.28 -40.29 15.12
N LEU A 334 -46.30 -39.40 15.15
CA LEU A 334 -44.94 -39.74 15.58
C LEU A 334 -44.93 -40.22 17.04
N THR A 335 -45.69 -39.56 17.92
CA THR A 335 -45.82 -39.96 19.33
C THR A 335 -46.45 -41.35 19.49
N LYS A 336 -47.41 -41.72 18.62
CA LYS A 336 -47.98 -43.08 18.58
C LYS A 336 -46.96 -44.11 18.08
N LEU A 337 -46.17 -43.77 17.07
CA LEU A 337 -45.13 -44.65 16.52
C LEU A 337 -44.01 -44.89 17.54
N GLU A 338 -43.63 -43.89 18.34
CA GLU A 338 -42.62 -44.01 19.41
C GLU A 338 -42.98 -45.01 20.51
N GLN A 339 -44.27 -45.38 20.64
CA GLN A 339 -44.73 -46.42 21.56
C GLN A 339 -44.57 -47.83 20.98
N SER A 340 -44.56 -47.95 19.65
CA SER A 340 -44.55 -49.23 18.93
C SER A 340 -43.17 -49.64 18.41
N TYR A 341 -42.23 -48.69 18.34
CA TYR A 341 -40.88 -48.84 17.82
C TYR A 341 -39.83 -48.35 18.82
N GLU A 342 -38.70 -49.04 18.87
CA GLU A 342 -37.57 -48.65 19.72
C GLU A 342 -36.77 -47.51 19.08
N TYR A 343 -36.62 -47.55 17.76
CA TYR A 343 -36.00 -46.49 16.98
C TYR A 343 -36.84 -46.13 15.74
N ILE A 344 -36.87 -44.85 15.42
CA ILE A 344 -37.48 -44.29 14.22
C ILE A 344 -36.40 -43.49 13.49
N VAL A 345 -36.07 -43.90 12.26
CA VAL A 345 -35.13 -43.18 11.38
C VAL A 345 -35.93 -42.43 10.34
N ILE A 346 -35.69 -41.13 10.18
CA ILE A 346 -36.41 -40.27 9.25
C ILE A 346 -35.42 -39.76 8.20
N ASP A 347 -35.62 -40.15 6.93
CA ASP A 347 -34.91 -39.54 5.80
C ASP A 347 -35.59 -38.23 5.43
N SER A 348 -34.82 -37.19 5.11
CA SER A 348 -35.34 -35.85 4.88
C SER A 348 -34.70 -35.14 3.71
N THR A 349 -35.35 -34.08 3.25
CA THR A 349 -34.76 -33.14 2.28
C THR A 349 -33.58 -32.38 2.89
N PRO A 350 -32.62 -31.89 2.07
CA PRO A 350 -31.67 -30.87 2.48
C PRO A 350 -32.29 -29.61 3.07
#